data_AF-A0A5C7TE95-F1
#
_entry.id   AF-A0A5C7TE95-F1
#
_cell.length_a   1.000
_cell.length_b   1.000
_cell.length_c   1.000
_cell.angle_alpha   90.00
_cell.angle_beta   90.00
_cell.angle_gamma   90.00
#
_symmetry.space_group_name_H-M   'P 1'
#
loop_
_entity.id
_entity.type
_entity.pdbx_description
1 polymer ?
#
loop_
_entity_poly.entity_id
_entity_poly.type
_entity_poly.pdbx_seq_one_letter_code
_entity_poly.pdbx_strand_id
1 'polypeptide(L)'
;MLKKIVLLAGLLALSGCSNAYYAAMEKVGIHKRDILIDRVEEARDAQIEGQQEFKDALDQLSQLIGFHGGDLQGRYEALNSQYEDSKKAAAEVSARINKVELVAFDLFNEWDDELKQYQNKKLRAESKQKLLDTKRQFDALVKVMRRAESKMPPVLRVLQDNVLYLKHNLNAKAVGAISGEFSVLQQDVDRLVQDMNRAIADSNQFIATIKQQ
;
A
#
# COMPACT_ATOMS: atom_id res chain seq x y z
N MET A 1 -42.85 -1.12 -8.38
CA MET A 1 -42.18 -1.86 -7.28
C MET A 1 -41.15 -2.87 -7.78
N LEU A 2 -41.38 -3.54 -8.91
CA LEU A 2 -40.45 -4.50 -9.54
C LEU A 2 -39.04 -3.92 -9.84
N LYS A 3 -38.93 -2.67 -10.32
CA LYS A 3 -37.64 -1.98 -10.55
C LYS A 3 -36.79 -1.76 -9.30
N LYS A 4 -37.41 -1.61 -8.12
CA LYS A 4 -36.70 -1.45 -6.84
C LYS A 4 -36.17 -2.77 -6.29
N ILE A 5 -36.83 -3.89 -6.61
CA ILE A 5 -36.42 -5.25 -6.22
C ILE A 5 -35.23 -5.72 -7.07
N VAL A 6 -35.21 -5.40 -8.36
CA VAL A 6 -34.08 -5.72 -9.26
C VAL A 6 -32.80 -4.97 -8.88
N LEU A 7 -32.92 -3.71 -8.44
CA LEU A 7 -31.76 -2.96 -7.93
C LEU A 7 -31.23 -3.52 -6.60
N LEU A 8 -32.10 -4.00 -5.71
CA LEU A 8 -31.71 -4.59 -4.43
C LEU A 8 -31.04 -5.97 -4.60
N ALA A 9 -31.46 -6.75 -5.60
CA ALA A 9 -30.85 -8.04 -5.94
C ALA A 9 -29.44 -7.89 -6.56
N GLY A 10 -29.18 -6.80 -7.31
CA GLY A 10 -27.86 -6.51 -7.87
C GLY A 10 -26.81 -6.12 -6.80
N LEU A 11 -27.21 -5.46 -5.72
CA LEU A 11 -26.30 -5.12 -4.61
C LEU A 11 -25.94 -6.33 -3.74
N LEU A 12 -26.81 -7.35 -3.65
CA LEU A 12 -26.54 -8.60 -2.92
C LEU A 12 -25.62 -9.56 -3.69
N ALA A 13 -25.49 -9.40 -5.01
CA ALA A 13 -24.60 -10.22 -5.83
C ALA A 13 -23.12 -9.87 -5.66
N LEU A 14 -22.80 -8.66 -5.21
CA LEU A 14 -21.41 -8.19 -5.05
C LEU A 14 -20.74 -8.70 -3.78
N SER A 15 -21.51 -9.06 -2.74
CA SER A 15 -21.00 -9.71 -1.53
C SER A 15 -20.70 -11.21 -1.72
N GLY A 16 -21.10 -11.81 -2.85
CA GLY A 16 -20.85 -13.22 -3.16
C GLY A 16 -19.54 -13.50 -3.92
N CYS A 17 -18.89 -12.46 -4.47
CA CYS A 17 -17.70 -12.64 -5.32
C CYS A 17 -16.47 -13.10 -4.52
N SER A 18 -16.24 -12.56 -3.32
CA SER A 18 -15.15 -13.00 -2.44
C SER A 18 -15.37 -14.43 -1.96
N ASN A 19 -16.59 -14.75 -1.54
CA ASN A 19 -16.93 -16.10 -1.04
C ASN A 19 -16.79 -17.18 -2.13
N ALA A 20 -17.21 -16.89 -3.37
CA ALA A 20 -17.03 -17.81 -4.50
C ALA A 20 -15.55 -17.96 -4.90
N TYR A 21 -14.77 -16.87 -4.85
CA TYR A 21 -13.33 -16.88 -5.11
C TYR A 21 -12.58 -17.74 -4.09
N TYR A 22 -12.79 -17.51 -2.79
CA TYR A 22 -12.15 -18.31 -1.73
C TYR A 22 -12.59 -19.77 -1.76
N ALA A 23 -13.88 -20.04 -1.98
CA ALA A 23 -14.38 -21.42 -2.08
C ALA A 23 -13.78 -22.19 -3.28
N ALA A 24 -13.43 -21.51 -4.37
CA ALA A 24 -12.71 -22.12 -5.48
C ALA A 24 -11.24 -22.41 -5.13
N MET A 25 -10.59 -21.50 -4.39
CA MET A 25 -9.22 -21.68 -3.91
C MET A 25 -9.09 -22.79 -2.87
N GLU A 26 -10.03 -22.89 -1.93
CA GLU A 26 -10.05 -23.96 -0.92
C GLU A 26 -10.25 -25.34 -1.55
N LYS A 27 -11.03 -25.44 -2.63
CA LYS A 27 -11.21 -26.70 -3.40
C LYS A 27 -9.91 -27.20 -4.04
N VAL A 28 -8.94 -26.32 -4.27
CA VAL A 28 -7.61 -26.67 -4.76
C VAL A 28 -6.55 -26.63 -3.65
N GLY A 29 -6.98 -26.57 -2.38
CA GLY A 29 -6.11 -26.68 -1.19
C GLY A 29 -5.45 -25.38 -0.72
N ILE A 30 -5.88 -24.22 -1.24
CA ILE A 30 -5.34 -22.92 -0.84
C ILE A 30 -6.28 -22.28 0.20
N HIS A 31 -5.78 -22.10 1.41
CA HIS A 31 -6.55 -21.55 2.52
C HIS A 31 -6.42 -20.01 2.60
N LYS A 32 -7.42 -19.34 3.18
CA LYS A 32 -7.40 -17.87 3.35
C LYS A 32 -6.18 -17.35 4.12
N ARG A 33 -5.59 -18.17 5.00
CA ARG A 33 -4.32 -17.87 5.68
C ARG A 33 -3.15 -17.71 4.69
N ASP A 34 -3.06 -18.60 3.72
CA ASP A 34 -1.98 -18.57 2.73
C ASP A 34 -2.18 -17.39 1.78
N ILE A 35 -3.44 -17.12 1.41
CA ILE A 35 -3.80 -15.91 0.65
C ILE A 35 -3.43 -14.64 1.44
N LEU A 36 -3.64 -14.61 2.76
CA LEU A 36 -3.27 -13.46 3.59
C LEU A 36 -1.75 -13.24 3.59
N ILE A 37 -0.95 -14.31 3.70
CA ILE A 37 0.51 -14.24 3.57
C ILE A 37 0.87 -13.61 2.22
N ASP A 38 0.32 -14.13 1.12
CA ASP A 38 0.62 -13.64 -0.22
C ASP A 38 0.26 -12.15 -0.37
N ARG A 39 -0.89 -11.71 0.16
CA ARG A 39 -1.27 -10.28 0.12
C ARG A 39 -0.33 -9.40 0.92
N VAL A 40 0.16 -9.86 2.07
CA VAL A 40 1.13 -9.11 2.87
C VAL A 40 2.49 -9.05 2.16
N GLU A 41 2.91 -10.13 1.50
CA GLU A 41 4.12 -10.15 0.66
C GLU A 41 4.00 -9.16 -0.50
N GLU A 42 2.87 -9.16 -1.23
CA GLU A 42 2.62 -8.20 -2.32
C GLU A 42 2.57 -6.74 -1.83
N ALA A 43 1.99 -6.48 -0.66
CA ALA A 43 1.94 -5.14 -0.07
C ALA A 43 3.33 -4.66 0.35
N ARG A 44 4.15 -5.54 0.93
CA ARG A 44 5.56 -5.27 1.24
C ARG A 44 6.34 -4.94 -0.03
N ASP A 45 6.16 -5.72 -1.09
CA ASP A 45 6.91 -5.53 -2.34
C ASP A 45 6.52 -4.19 -3.01
N ALA A 46 5.23 -3.84 -3.01
CA ALA A 46 4.77 -2.53 -3.46
C ALA A 46 5.35 -1.37 -2.62
N GLN A 47 5.57 -1.56 -1.32
CA GLN A 47 6.24 -0.55 -0.47
C GLN A 47 7.73 -0.42 -0.79
N ILE A 48 8.41 -1.51 -1.15
CA ILE A 48 9.81 -1.49 -1.61
C ILE A 48 9.91 -0.72 -2.92
N GLU A 49 9.07 -1.05 -3.89
CA GLU A 49 9.01 -0.35 -5.19
C GLU A 49 8.67 1.13 -5.00
N GLY A 50 7.61 1.44 -4.24
CA GLY A 50 7.24 2.83 -3.97
C GLY A 50 8.34 3.64 -3.31
N GLN A 51 9.09 3.04 -2.37
CA GLN A 51 10.25 3.70 -1.77
C GLN A 51 11.29 4.10 -2.82
N GLN A 52 11.55 3.22 -3.79
CA GLN A 52 12.53 3.46 -4.84
C GLN A 52 12.06 4.59 -5.77
N GLU A 53 10.81 4.56 -6.22
CA GLU A 53 10.25 5.59 -7.10
C GLU A 53 10.32 7.00 -6.47
N PHE A 54 9.99 7.14 -5.18
CA PHE A 54 10.08 8.43 -4.49
C PHE A 54 11.54 8.92 -4.34
N LYS A 55 12.50 8.01 -4.15
CA LYS A 55 13.92 8.36 -4.12
C LYS A 55 14.41 8.80 -5.50
N ASP A 56 14.00 8.09 -6.55
CA ASP A 56 14.40 8.40 -7.92
C ASP A 56 13.82 9.74 -8.39
N ALA A 57 12.57 10.04 -8.04
CA ALA A 57 11.97 11.35 -8.29
C ALA A 57 12.72 12.48 -7.57
N LEU A 58 13.11 12.26 -6.30
CA LEU A 58 13.91 13.23 -5.54
C LEU A 58 15.30 13.43 -6.16
N ASP A 59 15.94 12.35 -6.60
CA ASP A 59 17.25 12.40 -7.27
C ASP A 59 17.17 13.18 -8.59
N GLN A 60 16.17 12.91 -9.43
CA GLN A 60 15.96 13.68 -10.67
C GLN A 60 15.75 15.17 -10.39
N LEU A 61 14.98 15.51 -9.35
CA LEU A 61 14.80 16.90 -8.94
C LEU A 61 16.12 17.54 -8.48
N SER A 62 16.89 16.82 -7.67
CA SER A 62 18.22 17.26 -7.20
C SER A 62 19.16 17.54 -8.38
N GLN A 63 19.23 16.62 -9.34
CA GLN A 63 20.06 16.77 -10.53
C GLN A 63 19.64 17.97 -11.40
N LEU A 64 18.33 18.25 -11.48
CA LEU A 64 17.80 19.40 -12.20
C LEU A 64 18.17 20.72 -11.50
N ILE A 65 18.13 20.75 -10.16
CA ILE A 65 18.50 21.92 -9.36
C ILE A 65 20.01 22.21 -9.40
N GLY A 66 20.85 21.18 -9.33
CA GLY A 66 22.31 21.30 -9.35
C GLY A 66 22.91 21.61 -10.73
N PHE A 67 22.06 21.84 -11.75
CA PHE A 67 22.50 21.91 -13.13
C PHE A 67 22.94 23.31 -13.56
N HIS A 68 24.14 23.39 -14.14
CA HIS A 68 24.71 24.61 -14.70
C HIS A 68 24.93 24.47 -16.22
N GLY A 69 23.83 24.33 -16.97
CA GLY A 69 23.81 24.36 -18.44
C GLY A 69 23.86 22.99 -19.14
N GLY A 70 23.22 22.92 -20.32
CA GLY A 70 23.00 21.70 -21.12
C GLY A 70 21.51 21.45 -21.39
N ASP A 71 21.09 20.20 -21.61
CA ASP A 71 19.69 19.85 -21.96
C ASP A 71 18.75 19.87 -20.73
N LEU A 72 18.13 21.03 -20.48
CA LEU A 72 17.08 21.17 -19.47
C LEU A 72 15.80 20.39 -19.80
N GLN A 73 15.49 20.22 -21.09
CA GLN A 73 14.27 19.56 -21.53
C GLN A 73 14.31 18.08 -21.16
N GLY A 74 15.39 17.39 -21.50
CA GLY A 74 15.56 15.97 -21.14
C GLY A 74 15.52 15.72 -19.63
N ARG A 75 16.08 16.63 -18.83
CA ARG A 75 16.01 16.54 -17.35
C ARG A 75 14.60 16.74 -16.81
N TYR A 76 13.87 17.72 -17.36
CA TYR A 76 12.47 17.91 -17.02
C TYR A 76 11.64 16.67 -17.38
N GLU A 77 11.86 16.08 -18.55
CA GLU A 77 11.16 14.87 -18.99
C GLU A 77 11.44 13.68 -18.07
N ALA A 78 12.70 13.51 -17.63
CA ALA A 78 13.08 12.50 -16.65
C ALA A 78 12.38 12.71 -15.29
N LEU A 79 12.36 13.94 -14.77
CA LEU A 79 11.63 14.28 -13.54
C LEU A 79 10.12 14.01 -13.67
N ASN A 80 9.52 14.41 -14.79
CA ASN A 80 8.10 14.18 -15.05
C ASN A 80 7.78 12.68 -15.13
N SER A 81 8.65 11.87 -15.74
CA SER A 81 8.49 10.40 -15.75
C SER A 81 8.49 9.83 -14.34
N GLN A 82 9.50 10.19 -13.53
CA GLN A 82 9.64 9.71 -12.16
C GLN A 82 8.49 10.15 -11.25
N TYR A 83 7.94 11.34 -11.48
CA TYR A 83 6.72 11.77 -10.80
C TYR A 83 5.51 10.88 -11.15
N GLU A 84 5.29 10.55 -12.43
CA GLU A 84 4.19 9.67 -12.82
C GLU A 84 4.38 8.24 -12.31
N ASP A 85 5.61 7.75 -12.24
CA ASP A 85 5.93 6.43 -11.69
C ASP A 85 5.73 6.39 -10.16
N SER A 86 6.17 7.42 -9.44
CA SER A 86 5.84 7.62 -8.01
C SER A 86 4.34 7.65 -7.74
N LYS A 87 3.56 8.29 -8.62
CA LYS A 87 2.10 8.37 -8.51
C LYS A 87 1.44 7.00 -8.71
N LYS A 88 1.90 6.20 -9.69
CA LYS A 88 1.43 4.83 -9.89
C LYS A 88 1.77 3.95 -8.69
N ALA A 89 3.00 4.04 -8.19
CA ALA A 89 3.44 3.27 -7.04
C ALA A 89 2.63 3.60 -5.78
N ALA A 90 2.32 4.88 -5.54
CA ALA A 90 1.45 5.28 -4.43
C ALA A 90 0.04 4.68 -4.53
N ALA A 91 -0.54 4.64 -5.74
CA ALA A 91 -1.83 4.00 -5.97
C ALA A 91 -1.76 2.47 -5.74
N GLU A 92 -0.68 1.82 -6.18
CA GLU A 92 -0.47 0.38 -6.00
C GLU A 92 -0.31 0.02 -4.51
N VAL A 93 0.50 0.77 -3.75
CA VAL A 93 0.62 0.59 -2.29
C VAL A 93 -0.75 0.67 -1.62
N SER A 94 -1.54 1.69 -1.94
CA SER A 94 -2.89 1.88 -1.40
C SER A 94 -3.80 0.68 -1.74
N ALA A 95 -3.76 0.22 -2.99
CA ALA A 95 -4.55 -0.90 -3.46
C ALA A 95 -4.15 -2.23 -2.80
N ARG A 96 -2.86 -2.46 -2.55
CA ARG A 96 -2.38 -3.67 -1.87
C ARG A 96 -2.76 -3.70 -0.40
N ILE A 97 -2.65 -2.57 0.31
CA ILE A 97 -3.08 -2.50 1.72
C ILE A 97 -4.59 -2.79 1.82
N ASN A 98 -5.42 -2.27 0.91
CA ASN A 98 -6.85 -2.60 0.87
C ASN A 98 -7.11 -4.11 0.71
N LYS A 99 -6.34 -4.79 -0.14
CA LYS A 99 -6.47 -6.25 -0.36
C LYS A 99 -6.07 -7.06 0.88
N VAL A 100 -5.03 -6.62 1.60
CA VAL A 100 -4.60 -7.21 2.87
C VAL A 100 -5.74 -7.14 3.90
N GLU A 101 -6.31 -5.94 4.09
CA GLU A 101 -7.44 -5.72 5.01
C GLU A 101 -8.67 -6.56 4.66
N LEU A 102 -9.01 -6.66 3.37
CA LEU A 102 -10.15 -7.46 2.92
C LEU A 102 -9.98 -8.95 3.24
N VAL A 103 -8.84 -9.54 2.88
CA VAL A 103 -8.59 -10.97 3.14
C VAL A 103 -8.56 -11.26 4.64
N ALA A 104 -7.97 -10.38 5.44
CA ALA A 104 -7.92 -10.54 6.88
C ALA A 104 -9.32 -10.46 7.51
N PHE A 105 -10.16 -9.53 7.07
CA PHE A 105 -11.55 -9.44 7.51
C PHE A 105 -12.31 -10.75 7.24
N ASP A 106 -12.20 -11.28 6.02
CA ASP A 106 -12.88 -12.52 5.63
C ASP A 106 -12.34 -13.73 6.42
N LEU A 107 -11.02 -13.85 6.59
CA LEU A 107 -10.39 -14.89 7.41
C LEU A 107 -10.85 -14.84 8.87
N PHE A 108 -10.90 -13.66 9.47
CA PHE A 108 -11.24 -13.51 10.88
C PHE A 108 -12.71 -13.76 11.16
N ASN A 109 -13.60 -13.39 10.23
CA ASN A 109 -15.02 -13.68 10.36
C ASN A 109 -15.30 -15.18 10.27
N GLU A 110 -14.69 -15.87 9.29
CA GLU A 110 -14.80 -17.32 9.17
C GLU A 110 -14.28 -18.02 10.43
N TRP A 111 -13.10 -17.64 10.92
CA TRP A 111 -12.52 -18.24 12.11
C TRP A 111 -13.43 -18.03 13.35
N ASP A 112 -14.02 -16.85 13.53
CA ASP A 112 -15.00 -16.59 14.59
C ASP A 112 -16.27 -17.46 14.47
N ASP A 113 -16.72 -17.76 13.26
CA ASP A 113 -17.85 -18.66 13.01
C ASP A 113 -17.50 -20.12 13.30
N GLU A 114 -16.31 -20.58 12.91
CA GLU A 114 -15.80 -21.91 13.21
C GLU A 114 -15.60 -22.14 14.71
N LEU A 115 -15.21 -21.10 15.47
CA LEU A 115 -15.12 -21.16 16.94
C LEU A 115 -16.45 -21.55 17.61
N LYS A 116 -17.61 -21.34 16.95
CA LYS A 116 -18.93 -21.73 17.46
C LYS A 116 -19.23 -23.22 17.25
N GLN A 117 -18.51 -23.88 16.34
CA GLN A 117 -18.74 -25.27 15.95
C GLN A 117 -17.98 -26.26 16.87
N TYR A 118 -16.93 -25.80 17.55
CA TYR A 118 -16.14 -26.63 18.47
C TYR A 118 -16.99 -27.19 19.63
N GLN A 119 -16.94 -28.52 19.78
CA GLN A 119 -17.49 -29.22 20.95
C GLN A 119 -16.48 -29.30 22.11
N ASN A 120 -15.18 -29.40 21.80
CA ASN A 120 -14.12 -29.45 22.80
C ASN A 120 -13.77 -28.04 23.30
N LYS A 121 -14.09 -27.74 24.57
CA LYS A 121 -13.86 -26.43 25.20
C LYS A 121 -12.39 -26.02 25.26
N LYS A 122 -11.47 -26.97 25.45
CA LYS A 122 -10.03 -26.69 25.49
C LYS A 122 -9.52 -26.26 24.12
N LEU A 123 -9.83 -27.04 23.08
CA LEU A 123 -9.44 -26.71 21.71
C LEU A 123 -10.06 -25.39 21.22
N ARG A 124 -11.32 -25.12 21.60
CA ARG A 124 -11.96 -23.83 21.32
C ARG A 124 -11.22 -22.67 21.97
N ALA A 125 -10.81 -22.80 23.23
CA ALA A 125 -10.10 -21.76 23.95
C ALA A 125 -8.71 -21.49 23.34
N GLU A 126 -7.98 -22.55 22.98
CA GLU A 126 -6.68 -22.45 22.30
C GLU A 126 -6.81 -21.77 20.93
N SER A 127 -7.77 -22.18 20.11
CA SER A 127 -8.05 -21.59 18.80
C SER A 127 -8.47 -20.11 18.91
N LYS A 128 -9.31 -19.78 19.89
CA LYS A 128 -9.71 -18.39 20.18
C LYS A 128 -8.51 -17.53 20.58
N GLN A 129 -7.58 -18.07 21.37
CA GLN A 129 -6.38 -17.33 21.77
C GLN A 129 -5.50 -17.01 20.54
N LYS A 130 -5.29 -17.99 19.65
CA LYS A 130 -4.57 -17.77 18.38
C LYS A 130 -5.24 -16.68 17.54
N LEU A 131 -6.57 -16.71 17.37
CA LEU A 131 -7.31 -15.67 16.64
C LEU A 131 -7.07 -14.26 17.22
N LEU A 132 -7.14 -14.12 18.56
CA LEU A 132 -6.94 -12.84 19.23
C LEU A 132 -5.50 -12.32 19.04
N ASP A 133 -4.51 -13.20 19.12
CA ASP A 133 -3.11 -12.81 18.94
C ASP A 133 -2.81 -12.43 17.49
N THR A 134 -3.37 -13.16 16.52
CA THR A 134 -3.25 -12.83 15.10
C THR A 134 -3.94 -11.50 14.76
N LYS A 135 -5.14 -11.23 15.29
CA LYS A 135 -5.82 -9.93 15.14
C LYS A 135 -4.97 -8.78 15.66
N ARG A 136 -4.39 -8.91 16.85
CA ARG A 136 -3.53 -7.87 17.45
C ARG A 136 -2.30 -7.58 16.59
N GLN A 137 -1.64 -8.61 16.09
CA GLN A 137 -0.47 -8.46 15.22
C GLN A 137 -0.86 -7.83 13.88
N PHE A 138 -1.99 -8.23 13.32
CA PHE A 138 -2.53 -7.68 12.09
C PHE A 138 -2.88 -6.18 12.22
N ASP A 139 -3.57 -5.79 13.28
CA ASP A 139 -3.92 -4.38 13.53
C ASP A 139 -2.67 -3.50 13.66
N ALA A 140 -1.61 -4.01 14.31
CA ALA A 140 -0.34 -3.32 14.42
C ALA A 140 0.32 -3.14 13.05
N LEU A 141 0.33 -4.18 12.21
CA LEU A 141 0.88 -4.15 10.85
C LEU A 141 0.16 -3.11 9.98
N VAL A 142 -1.17 -3.20 9.89
CA VAL A 142 -1.98 -2.32 9.04
C VAL A 142 -1.81 -0.86 9.44
N LYS A 143 -1.76 -0.57 10.75
CA LYS A 143 -1.53 0.78 11.25
C LYS A 143 -0.22 1.38 10.71
N VAL A 144 0.84 0.59 10.65
CA VAL A 144 2.15 1.04 10.15
C VAL A 144 2.14 1.19 8.64
N MET A 145 1.52 0.24 7.91
CA MET A 145 1.33 0.36 6.46
C MET A 145 0.55 1.63 6.07
N ARG A 146 -0.59 1.89 6.73
CA ARG A 146 -1.42 3.08 6.51
C ARG A 146 -0.72 4.38 6.88
N ARG A 147 0.13 4.35 7.92
CA ARG A 147 0.96 5.50 8.25
C ARG A 147 1.92 5.84 7.12
N ALA A 148 2.64 4.86 6.58
CA ALA A 148 3.53 5.07 5.43
C ALA A 148 2.75 5.56 4.20
N GLU A 149 1.62 4.93 3.88
CA GLU A 149 0.74 5.34 2.79
C GLU A 149 0.31 6.81 2.90
N SER A 150 -0.08 7.25 4.10
CA SER A 150 -0.56 8.63 4.34
C SER A 150 0.48 9.72 4.04
N LYS A 151 1.77 9.36 3.95
CA LYS A 151 2.87 10.28 3.64
C LYS A 151 3.11 10.45 2.14
N MET A 152 2.60 9.54 1.30
CA MET A 152 2.79 9.60 -0.15
C MET A 152 2.06 10.80 -0.81
N PRO A 153 0.78 11.10 -0.49
CA PRO A 153 0.07 12.22 -1.15
C PRO A 153 0.69 13.60 -0.91
N PRO A 154 1.17 13.97 0.30
CA PRO A 154 1.91 15.21 0.50
C PRO A 154 3.16 15.34 -0.38
N VAL A 155 3.98 14.29 -0.47
CA VAL A 155 5.19 14.26 -1.30
C VAL A 155 4.84 14.40 -2.78
N LEU A 156 3.81 13.67 -3.26
CA LEU A 156 3.34 13.76 -4.63
C LEU A 156 2.85 15.16 -5.01
N ARG A 157 2.17 15.87 -4.10
CA ARG A 157 1.71 17.24 -4.38
C ARG A 157 2.87 18.19 -4.63
N VAL A 158 3.90 18.12 -3.79
CA VAL A 158 5.10 18.95 -3.98
C VAL A 158 5.80 18.61 -5.30
N LEU A 159 6.00 17.32 -5.60
CA LEU A 159 6.57 16.90 -6.89
C LEU A 159 5.71 17.38 -8.08
N GLN A 160 4.39 17.28 -7.98
CA GLN A 160 3.46 17.73 -9.00
C GLN A 160 3.58 19.23 -9.25
N ASP A 161 3.63 20.05 -8.20
CA ASP A 161 3.76 21.51 -8.32
C ASP A 161 5.06 21.87 -9.03
N ASN A 162 6.16 21.19 -8.69
CA ASN A 162 7.46 21.36 -9.36
C ASN A 162 7.40 21.00 -10.85
N VAL A 163 6.80 19.86 -11.20
CA VAL A 163 6.62 19.43 -12.59
C VAL A 163 5.75 20.43 -13.37
N LEU A 164 4.61 20.83 -12.81
CA LEU A 164 3.69 21.77 -13.47
C LEU A 164 4.32 23.15 -13.68
N TYR A 165 5.07 23.64 -12.68
CA TYR A 165 5.76 24.92 -12.78
C TYR A 165 6.83 24.90 -13.88
N LEU A 166 7.67 23.87 -13.89
CA LEU A 166 8.74 23.73 -14.90
C LEU A 166 8.18 23.55 -16.31
N LYS A 167 7.06 22.83 -16.49
CA LYS A 167 6.44 22.57 -17.80
C LYS A 167 6.25 23.81 -18.68
N HIS A 168 5.89 24.94 -18.06
CA HIS A 168 5.60 26.19 -18.77
C HIS A 168 6.69 27.26 -18.62
N ASN A 169 7.65 27.04 -17.71
CA ASN A 169 8.63 28.05 -17.32
C ASN A 169 10.06 27.54 -17.42
N LEU A 170 10.33 26.48 -18.19
CA LEU A 170 11.62 25.80 -18.19
C LEU A 170 12.78 26.72 -18.59
N ASN A 171 13.49 27.22 -17.58
CA ASN A 171 14.67 28.07 -17.70
C ASN A 171 15.43 28.11 -16.36
N ALA A 172 16.64 28.67 -16.36
CA ALA A 172 17.49 28.74 -15.18
C ALA A 172 16.86 29.50 -13.99
N LYS A 173 16.01 30.50 -14.24
CA LYS A 173 15.31 31.24 -13.19
C LYS A 173 14.24 30.36 -12.51
N ALA A 174 13.50 29.58 -13.29
CA ALA A 174 12.50 28.66 -12.77
C ALA A 174 13.14 27.53 -11.95
N VAL A 175 14.27 26.99 -12.40
CA VAL A 175 15.09 26.03 -11.63
C VAL A 175 15.54 26.63 -10.29
N GLY A 176 15.95 27.90 -10.28
CA GLY A 176 16.27 28.60 -9.04
C GLY A 176 15.08 28.78 -8.09
N ALA A 177 13.87 28.97 -8.61
CA ALA A 177 12.66 29.16 -7.81
C ALA A 177 12.27 27.89 -7.03
N ILE A 178 12.40 26.72 -7.66
CA ILE A 178 12.03 25.44 -7.05
C ILE A 178 13.07 24.93 -6.03
N SER A 179 14.31 25.40 -6.08
CA SER A 179 15.36 24.94 -5.14
C SER A 179 15.04 25.30 -3.68
N GLY A 180 14.24 26.36 -3.46
CA GLY A 180 13.81 26.79 -2.13
C GLY A 180 12.94 25.79 -1.40
N GLU A 181 12.23 24.91 -2.12
CA GLU A 181 11.33 23.89 -1.54
C GLU A 181 11.99 22.50 -1.45
N PHE A 182 13.16 22.32 -2.07
CA PHE A 182 13.83 21.03 -2.17
C PHE A 182 14.17 20.41 -0.82
N SER A 183 14.64 21.21 0.15
CA SER A 183 15.02 20.69 1.47
C SER A 183 13.84 20.12 2.26
N VAL A 184 12.66 20.71 2.10
CA VAL A 184 11.41 20.22 2.70
C VAL A 184 10.99 18.91 2.04
N LEU A 185 11.02 18.87 0.70
CA LEU A 185 10.70 17.65 -0.05
C LEU A 185 11.65 16.50 0.30
N GLN A 186 12.95 16.75 0.36
CA GLN A 186 13.96 15.77 0.78
C GLN A 186 13.63 15.20 2.16
N GLN A 187 13.31 16.06 3.13
CA GLN A 187 12.95 15.62 4.47
C GLN A 187 11.67 14.78 4.49
N ASP A 188 10.67 15.12 3.69
CA ASP A 188 9.42 14.36 3.61
C ASP A 188 9.61 13.00 2.93
N VAL A 189 10.44 12.92 1.89
CA VAL A 189 10.85 11.65 1.27
C VAL A 189 11.63 10.79 2.26
N ASP A 190 12.58 11.35 3.01
CA ASP A 190 13.34 10.60 4.02
C ASP A 190 12.42 10.01 5.10
N ARG A 191 11.42 10.77 5.57
CA ARG A 191 10.41 10.28 6.51
C ARG A 191 9.54 9.18 5.91
N LEU A 192 9.11 9.34 4.66
CA LEU A 192 8.34 8.33 3.94
C LEU A 192 9.13 7.02 3.82
N VAL A 193 10.40 7.11 3.42
CA VAL A 193 11.34 5.98 3.31
C VAL A 193 11.48 5.26 4.65
N GLN A 194 11.63 5.99 5.76
CA GLN A 194 11.71 5.42 7.10
C GLN A 194 10.43 4.70 7.52
N ASP A 195 9.26 5.31 7.29
CA ASP A 195 7.97 4.69 7.62
C ASP A 195 7.71 3.44 6.74
N MET A 196 8.11 3.45 5.47
CA MET A 196 8.06 2.28 4.57
C MET A 196 8.98 1.14 5.05
N ASN A 197 10.22 1.43 5.43
CA ASN A 197 11.14 0.42 5.98
C ASN A 197 10.57 -0.26 7.22
N ARG A 198 9.89 0.51 8.08
CA ARG A 198 9.20 -0.05 9.24
C ARG A 198 8.05 -0.97 8.85
N ALA A 199 7.22 -0.56 7.89
CA ALA A 199 6.12 -1.37 7.39
C ALA A 199 6.61 -2.68 6.74
N ILE A 200 7.72 -2.64 6.01
CA ILE A 200 8.37 -3.81 5.41
C ILE A 200 8.87 -4.78 6.49
N ALA A 201 9.52 -4.27 7.54
CA ALA A 201 10.00 -5.08 8.65
C ALA A 201 8.83 -5.75 9.40
N ASP A 202 7.78 -4.99 9.72
CA ASP A 202 6.60 -5.50 10.40
C ASP A 202 5.85 -6.54 9.53
N SER A 203 5.83 -6.36 8.20
CA SER A 203 5.28 -7.34 7.25
C SER A 203 6.02 -8.67 7.31
N ASN A 204 7.35 -8.63 7.25
CA ASN A 204 8.18 -9.83 7.34
C ASN A 204 7.99 -10.55 8.68
N GLN A 205 7.88 -9.80 9.79
CA GLN A 205 7.62 -10.38 11.11
C GLN A 205 6.23 -11.04 11.18
N PHE A 206 5.19 -10.39 10.63
CA PHE A 206 3.84 -10.94 10.57
C PHE A 206 3.79 -12.24 9.76
N ILE A 207 4.39 -12.24 8.57
CA ILE A 207 4.49 -13.43 7.70
C ILE A 207 5.20 -14.58 8.44
N ALA A 208 6.34 -14.30 9.08
CA ALA A 208 7.08 -15.31 9.83
C ALA A 208 6.25 -15.89 10.98
N THR A 209 5.47 -15.05 11.66
CA THR A 209 4.63 -15.48 12.78
C THR A 209 3.47 -16.35 12.31
N ILE A 210 2.74 -15.95 11.27
CA ILE A 210 1.63 -16.76 10.72
C ILE A 210 2.13 -18.10 10.17
N LYS A 211 3.29 -18.14 9.52
CA LYS A 211 3.86 -19.39 8.99
C LYS A 211 4.21 -20.42 10.08
N GLN A 212 4.39 -19.99 11.34
CA GLN A 212 4.71 -20.86 12.48
C GLN A 212 3.47 -21.34 13.26
N GLN A 213 2.27 -20.82 12.97
CA GLN A 213 1.03 -21.11 13.71
C GLN A 213 0.23 -22.29 13.15
#